data_AF-A0A1W9ZVC7-F1
#
_entry.id   AF-A0A1W9ZVC7-F1
#
_cell.length_a   1.000
_cell.length_b   1.000
_cell.length_c   1.000
_cell.angle_alpha   90.00
_cell.angle_beta   90.00
_cell.angle_gamma   90.00
#
_symmetry.space_group_name_H-M   'P 1'
#
loop_
_entity.id
_entity.type
_entity.pdbx_description
1 polymer ?
#
loop_
_entity_poly.entity_id
_entity_poly.type
_entity_poly.pdbx_seq_one_letter_code
_entity_poly.pdbx_strand_id
1 'polypeptide(L)'
;MTAVSPSGAVTATGLMDGRVIQVALSRQVTSLTEAELADEVVTTCALTSRQAEAAQHYLLATWMRELGQDPASTRSFLEHTIGLPTPETVISEKARMLADYYSGTE
;
A
#
# COMPACT_ATOMS: atom_id res chain seq x y z
N MET A 1 -0.20 6.04 7.08
CA MET A 1 -0.25 4.67 6.56
C MET A 1 1.00 3.95 7.00
N THR A 2 0.88 2.69 7.41
CA THR A 2 2.02 1.89 7.87
C THR A 2 1.90 0.48 7.30
N ALA A 3 2.94 0.02 6.61
CA ALA A 3 3.06 -1.33 6.12
C ALA A 3 4.27 -2.02 6.75
N VAL A 4 4.12 -3.32 6.97
CA VAL A 4 5.19 -4.21 7.44
C VAL A 4 5.46 -5.21 6.35
N SER A 5 6.73 -5.46 6.11
CA SER A 5 7.18 -6.41 5.11
C SER A 5 6.83 -7.86 5.48
N PRO A 6 6.81 -8.78 4.50
CA PRO A 6 6.50 -10.19 4.75
C PRO A 6 7.43 -10.85 5.78
N SER A 7 8.73 -10.49 5.79
CA SER A 7 9.69 -11.02 6.76
C SER A 7 9.52 -10.43 8.17
N GLY A 8 8.79 -9.31 8.30
CA GLY A 8 8.70 -8.51 9.51
C GLY A 8 9.93 -7.63 9.77
N ALA A 9 10.94 -7.68 8.90
CA ALA A 9 12.20 -6.96 9.08
C ALA A 9 12.09 -5.47 8.75
N VAL A 10 11.18 -5.08 7.84
CA VAL A 10 11.02 -3.70 7.39
C VAL A 10 9.62 -3.19 7.75
N THR A 11 9.55 -2.00 8.32
CA THR A 11 8.30 -1.26 8.53
C THR A 11 8.41 0.10 7.88
N ALA A 12 7.52 0.42 6.94
CA ALA A 12 7.48 1.73 6.29
C ALA A 12 6.23 2.50 6.72
N THR A 13 6.42 3.75 7.14
CA THR A 13 5.35 4.68 7.49
C THR A 13 5.33 5.85 6.53
N GLY A 14 4.15 6.15 6.00
CA GLY A 14 3.91 7.21 5.05
C GLY A 14 2.71 8.07 5.43
N LEU A 15 2.68 9.26 4.86
CA LEU A 15 1.58 10.20 4.95
C LEU A 15 0.44 9.81 4.01
N MET A 16 -0.71 10.47 4.18
CA MET A 16 -1.87 10.25 3.32
C MET A 16 -1.64 10.67 1.87
N ASP A 17 -0.66 11.53 1.59
CA ASP A 17 -0.28 11.96 0.23
C ASP A 17 0.63 10.95 -0.50
N GLY A 18 0.88 9.77 0.09
CA GLY A 18 1.72 8.72 -0.48
C GLY A 18 3.22 8.89 -0.17
N ARG A 19 3.64 10.00 0.46
CA ARG A 19 5.06 10.16 0.82
C ARG A 19 5.43 9.28 2.00
N VAL A 20 6.46 8.46 1.82
CA VAL A 20 7.11 7.73 2.93
C VAL A 20 7.94 8.71 3.75
N ILE A 21 7.73 8.70 5.06
CA ILE A 21 8.43 9.59 6.01
C ILE A 21 9.36 8.83 6.96
N GLN A 22 9.20 7.51 7.07
CA GLN A 22 10.01 6.69 7.95
C GLN A 22 10.09 5.27 7.43
N VAL A 23 11.29 4.70 7.50
CA VAL A 23 11.54 3.26 7.33
C VAL A 23 12.27 2.79 8.59
N ALA A 24 11.67 1.84 9.30
CA ALA A 24 12.24 1.22 10.48
C ALA A 24 12.68 -0.21 10.14
N LEU A 25 13.88 -0.58 10.59
CA LEU A 25 14.45 -1.91 10.38
C LEU A 25 14.53 -2.64 11.73
N SER A 26 14.07 -3.89 11.76
CA SER A 26 14.19 -4.77 12.92
C SER A 26 15.53 -5.54 12.88
N ARG A 27 15.89 -6.24 13.96
CA ARG A 27 17.10 -7.11 13.94
C ARG A 27 17.00 -8.27 12.95
N GLN A 28 15.81 -8.60 12.45
CA GLN A 28 15.63 -9.70 11.49
C GLN A 28 16.28 -9.41 10.13
N VAL A 29 16.63 -8.15 9.84
CA VAL A 29 17.40 -7.79 8.63
C VAL A 29 18.74 -8.52 8.54
N THR A 30 19.30 -8.99 9.66
CA THR A 30 20.57 -9.75 9.65
C THR A 30 20.45 -11.14 9.02
N SER A 31 19.23 -11.62 8.84
CA SER A 31 18.95 -12.90 8.17
C SER A 31 18.74 -12.74 6.65
N LEU A 32 18.80 -11.50 6.14
CA LEU A 32 18.59 -11.17 4.73
C LEU A 32 19.91 -10.74 4.09
N THR A 33 20.09 -11.05 2.81
CA THR A 33 21.12 -10.45 1.98
C THR A 33 20.79 -8.99 1.67
N GLU A 34 21.79 -8.22 1.23
CA GLU A 34 21.59 -6.82 0.83
C GLU A 34 20.56 -6.70 -0.30
N ALA A 35 20.57 -7.63 -1.26
CA ALA A 35 19.62 -7.65 -2.37
C ALA A 35 18.18 -7.90 -1.89
N GLU A 36 17.98 -8.88 -1.01
CA GLU A 36 16.67 -9.18 -0.42
C GLU A 36 16.16 -8.01 0.43
N LEU A 37 17.04 -7.39 1.23
CA LEU A 37 16.68 -6.23 2.04
C LEU A 37 16.28 -5.04 1.15
N ALA A 38 17.02 -4.78 0.07
CA ALA A 38 16.72 -3.70 -0.86
C ALA A 38 15.35 -3.90 -1.52
N ASP A 39 15.07 -5.10 -2.02
CA ASP A 39 13.79 -5.44 -2.63
C ASP A 39 12.64 -5.29 -1.62
N GLU A 40 12.85 -5.78 -0.40
CA GLU A 40 11.84 -5.73 0.64
C GLU A 40 11.52 -4.29 1.09
N VAL A 41 12.54 -3.43 1.17
CA VAL A 41 12.35 -1.99 1.44
C VAL A 41 11.55 -1.32 0.33
N VAL A 42 11.92 -1.55 -0.94
CA VAL A 42 11.23 -0.94 -2.09
C VAL A 42 9.77 -1.38 -2.14
N THR A 43 9.52 -2.68 -2.02
CA THR A 43 8.18 -3.27 -2.06
C THR A 43 7.31 -2.77 -0.89
N THR A 44 7.87 -2.71 0.32
CA THR A 44 7.13 -2.22 1.51
C THR A 44 6.81 -0.73 1.39
N CYS A 45 7.73 0.09 0.86
CA CYS A 45 7.49 1.51 0.63
C CYS A 45 6.42 1.74 -0.46
N ALA A 46 6.46 0.97 -1.54
CA ALA A 46 5.44 1.00 -2.58
C ALA A 46 4.06 0.63 -2.00
N LEU A 47 4.00 -0.41 -1.17
CA LEU A 47 2.76 -0.83 -0.51
C LEU A 47 2.20 0.27 0.42
N THR A 48 3.06 0.93 1.21
CA THR A 48 2.63 2.07 2.05
C THR A 48 2.05 3.22 1.23
N SER A 49 2.62 3.48 0.05
CA SER A 49 2.12 4.50 -0.88
C SER A 49 0.75 4.12 -1.45
N ARG A 50 0.59 2.86 -1.89
CA ARG A 50 -0.70 2.32 -2.36
C ARG A 50 -1.79 2.38 -1.29
N GLN A 51 -1.46 2.06 -0.04
CA GLN A 51 -2.40 2.19 1.07
C GLN A 51 -2.86 3.64 1.28
N ALA A 52 -1.98 4.61 1.04
CA ALA A 52 -2.33 6.03 1.12
C ALA A 52 -3.31 6.42 0.00
N GLU A 53 -3.06 5.97 -1.23
CA GLU A 53 -3.96 6.21 -2.37
C GLU A 53 -5.34 5.58 -2.15
N ALA A 54 -5.42 4.36 -1.62
CA ALA A 54 -6.70 3.72 -1.27
C ALA A 54 -7.46 4.48 -0.18
N ALA A 55 -6.75 5.04 0.80
CA ALA A 55 -7.38 5.88 1.81
C ALA A 55 -7.90 7.20 1.24
N GLN A 56 -7.15 7.83 0.31
CA GLN A 56 -7.63 8.99 -0.43
C GLN A 56 -8.88 8.65 -1.24
N HIS A 57 -8.91 7.49 -1.92
CA HIS A 57 -10.08 7.02 -2.66
C HIS A 57 -11.32 6.96 -1.75
N TYR A 58 -11.19 6.31 -0.59
CA TYR A 58 -12.29 6.18 0.37
C TYR A 58 -12.79 7.53 0.89
N LEU A 59 -11.88 8.45 1.23
CA LEU A 59 -12.23 9.78 1.73
C LEU A 59 -12.95 10.61 0.67
N LEU A 60 -12.40 10.67 -0.55
CA LEU A 60 -13.01 11.40 -1.66
C LEU A 60 -14.36 10.83 -2.04
N ALA A 61 -14.50 9.50 -2.11
CA ALA A 61 -15.77 8.85 -2.37
C ALA A 61 -16.82 9.16 -1.30
N THR A 62 -16.39 9.24 -0.03
CA THR A 62 -17.27 9.60 1.09
C THR A 62 -17.74 11.05 0.99
N TRP A 63 -16.84 12.00 0.74
CA TRP A 63 -17.22 13.40 0.56
C TRP A 63 -18.10 13.63 -0.67
N MET A 64 -17.81 12.98 -1.79
CA MET A 64 -18.65 13.09 -3.00
C MET A 64 -20.07 12.57 -2.74
N ARG A 65 -20.21 11.47 -1.99
CA ARG A 65 -21.52 10.97 -1.56
C ARG A 65 -22.26 11.96 -0.65
N GLU A 66 -21.55 12.58 0.29
CA GLU A 66 -22.13 13.61 1.18
C GLU A 66 -22.59 14.86 0.41
N LEU A 67 -21.93 15.19 -0.70
CA LEU A 67 -22.32 16.25 -1.64
C LEU A 67 -23.46 15.82 -2.59
N GLY A 68 -24.05 14.64 -2.41
CA GLY A 68 -25.15 14.12 -3.22
C GLY A 68 -24.73 13.62 -4.60
N GLN A 69 -23.45 13.35 -4.83
CA GLN A 69 -23.00 12.73 -6.08
C GLN A 69 -23.36 11.25 -6.14
N ASP A 70 -23.63 10.78 -7.35
CA ASP A 70 -23.91 9.37 -7.61
C ASP A 70 -22.66 8.49 -7.28
N PRO A 71 -22.82 7.41 -6.50
CA PRO A 71 -21.71 6.54 -6.11
C PRO A 71 -21.02 5.84 -7.29
N ALA A 72 -21.74 5.47 -8.35
CA ALA A 72 -21.17 4.78 -9.49
C ALA A 72 -20.34 5.74 -10.36
N SER A 73 -20.86 6.94 -10.60
CA SER A 73 -20.13 8.02 -11.27
C SER A 73 -18.88 8.43 -10.49
N THR A 74 -19.00 8.54 -9.16
CA THR A 74 -17.89 8.88 -8.26
C THR A 74 -16.78 7.84 -8.34
N ARG A 75 -17.11 6.55 -8.24
CA ARG A 75 -16.14 5.46 -8.34
C ARG A 75 -15.40 5.48 -9.67
N SER A 76 -16.13 5.59 -10.78
CA SER A 76 -15.54 5.65 -12.13
C SER A 76 -14.59 6.85 -12.29
N PHE A 77 -14.98 8.02 -11.76
CA PHE A 77 -14.14 9.21 -11.78
C PHE A 77 -12.86 9.03 -10.97
N LEU A 78 -12.94 8.50 -9.76
CA LEU A 78 -11.77 8.30 -8.90
C LEU A 78 -10.81 7.26 -9.48
N GLU A 79 -11.32 6.15 -10.01
CA GLU A 79 -10.49 5.08 -10.57
C GLU A 79 -9.89 5.44 -11.94
N HIS A 80 -10.65 6.05 -12.85
CA HIS A 80 -10.21 6.27 -14.24
C HIS A 80 -9.70 7.67 -14.54
N THR A 81 -10.15 8.69 -13.79
CA THR A 81 -9.72 10.08 -14.03
C THR A 81 -8.64 10.51 -13.04
N ILE A 82 -8.84 10.24 -11.75
CA ILE A 82 -7.81 10.56 -10.73
C ILE A 82 -6.77 9.44 -10.61
N GLY A 83 -7.14 8.19 -10.92
CA GLY A 83 -6.22 7.05 -10.85
C GLY A 83 -6.04 6.49 -9.44
N LEU A 84 -6.98 6.77 -8.53
CA LEU A 84 -6.92 6.25 -7.17
C LEU A 84 -7.47 4.81 -7.11
N PRO A 85 -6.69 3.84 -6.62
CA PRO A 85 -7.11 2.46 -6.51
C PRO A 85 -8.16 2.30 -5.41
N THR A 86 -9.00 1.29 -5.54
CA THR A 86 -9.95 0.95 -4.47
C THR A 86 -9.24 0.33 -3.27
N PRO A 87 -9.80 0.45 -2.06
CA PRO A 87 -9.29 -0.25 -0.88
C PRO A 87 -9.19 -1.77 -1.07
N GLU A 88 -10.14 -2.38 -1.78
CA GLU A 88 -10.12 -3.82 -2.09
C GLU A 88 -8.92 -4.19 -2.96
N THR A 89 -8.61 -3.38 -3.98
CA THR A 89 -7.43 -3.58 -4.85
C THR A 89 -6.15 -3.62 -4.03
N VAL A 90 -5.97 -2.69 -3.09
CA VAL A 90 -4.74 -2.63 -2.26
C VAL A 90 -4.67 -3.81 -1.27
N ILE A 91 -5.80 -4.29 -0.77
CA ILE A 91 -5.85 -5.51 0.05
C ILE A 91 -5.44 -6.73 -0.79
N SER A 92 -5.92 -6.84 -2.03
CA SER A 92 -5.51 -7.89 -2.95
C SER A 92 -4.04 -7.82 -3.33
N GLU A 93 -3.49 -6.62 -3.56
CA GLU A 93 -2.05 -6.42 -3.81
C GLU A 93 -1.21 -6.87 -2.60
N LYS A 94 -1.61 -6.51 -1.38
CA LYS A 94 -0.96 -6.98 -0.15
C LYS A 94 -1.00 -8.50 -0.02
N ALA A 95 -2.16 -9.10 -0.28
CA ALA A 95 -2.32 -10.56 -0.21
C ALA A 95 -1.44 -11.26 -1.26
N ARG A 96 -1.32 -10.69 -2.46
CA ARG A 96 -0.42 -11.18 -3.50
C ARG A 96 1.04 -11.07 -3.10
N MET A 97 1.49 -9.93 -2.56
CA MET A 97 2.86 -9.77 -2.06
C MET A 97 3.22 -10.82 -1.00
N LEU A 98 2.27 -11.15 -0.10
CA LEU A 98 2.46 -12.23 0.87
C LEU A 98 2.53 -13.59 0.20
N ALA A 99 1.65 -13.88 -0.76
CA ALA A 99 1.64 -15.15 -1.48
C ALA A 99 2.93 -15.36 -2.30
N ASP A 100 3.38 -14.34 -3.04
CA ASP A 100 4.60 -14.36 -3.84
C ASP A 100 5.82 -14.65 -2.94
N TYR A 101 5.90 -14.02 -1.77
CA TYR A 101 6.95 -14.28 -0.77
C TYR A 101 6.95 -15.75 -0.29
N TYR A 102 5.79 -16.32 0.04
CA TYR A 102 5.71 -17.73 0.46
C TYR A 102 5.95 -18.73 -0.68
N SER A 103 5.70 -18.34 -1.93
CA SER A 103 5.96 -19.18 -3.11
C SER A 103 7.43 -19.21 -3.54
N GLY A 104 8.21 -18.19 -3.15
CA GLY A 104 9.66 -18.12 -3.41
C GLY A 104 10.52 -18.81 -2.33
N THR A 105 9.91 -19.31 -1.25
CA THR A 105 10.57 -20.03 -0.15
C THR A 105 10.56 -21.56 -0.30
N GLU A 106 10.51 -22.09 -1.53
CA GLU A 106 10.72 -23.52 -1.85
C GLU A 106 12.07 -23.78 -2.53
#